data_AF-A0A258I2L9-F1
#
_entry.id   AF-A0A258I2L9-F1
#
_cell.length_a   1.000
_cell.length_b   1.000
_cell.length_c   1.000
_cell.angle_alpha   90.00
_cell.angle_beta   90.00
_cell.angle_gamma   90.00
#
_symmetry.space_group_name_H-M   'P 1'
#
loop_
_entity.id
_entity.type
_entity.pdbx_description
1 polymer ?
#
loop_
_entity_poly.entity_id
_entity_poly.type
_entity_poly.pdbx_seq_one_letter_code
_entity_poly.pdbx_strand_id
1 'polypeptide(L)'
;MTKALTGASAILQVAHTGPDGRLHGHTYEVTGWWEGEPCAVEMQARLQSWLEKFDHQSLPPRMSRAEDIGRQCMMALGCTAVDVNRPLERLYARIEP
;
A
#
# COMPACT_ATOMS: atom_id res chain seq x y z
N MET A 1 -20.88 -18.53 9.72
CA MET A 1 -20.18 -17.61 10.65
C MET A 1 -19.70 -16.41 9.84
N THR A 2 -19.83 -15.20 10.37
CA THR A 2 -19.36 -13.97 9.71
C THR A 2 -17.86 -13.82 9.94
N LYS A 3 -17.10 -13.47 8.88
CA LYS A 3 -15.67 -13.13 8.99
C LYS A 3 -15.53 -11.61 9.13
N ALA A 4 -14.85 -11.17 10.18
CA ALA A 4 -14.47 -9.76 10.37
C ALA A 4 -13.06 -9.52 9.82
N LEU A 5 -12.85 -8.34 9.23
CA LEU A 5 -11.55 -7.82 8.83
C LEU A 5 -11.38 -6.43 9.42
N THR A 6 -10.15 -6.13 9.84
CA THR A 6 -9.76 -4.77 10.23
C THR A 6 -8.94 -4.14 9.14
N GLY A 7 -9.38 -2.98 8.65
CA GLY A 7 -8.67 -2.19 7.65
C GLY A 7 -8.03 -0.96 8.28
N ALA A 8 -6.83 -0.60 7.83
CA ALA A 8 -6.18 0.66 8.16
C ALA A 8 -5.44 1.22 6.94
N SER A 9 -5.51 2.54 6.77
CA SER A 9 -4.98 3.24 5.60
C SER A 9 -3.97 4.32 5.97
N ALA A 10 -3.03 4.54 5.07
CA ALA A 10 -2.01 5.59 5.12
C ALA A 10 -1.72 6.14 3.72
N ILE A 11 -1.19 7.36 3.65
CA ILE A 11 -0.81 8.01 2.39
C ILE A 11 0.68 7.81 2.14
N LEU A 12 1.02 7.54 0.88
CA LEU A 12 2.39 7.41 0.40
C LEU A 12 2.60 8.35 -0.79
N GLN A 13 3.56 9.26 -0.69
CA GLN A 13 3.95 10.17 -1.77
C GLN A 13 5.32 9.79 -2.31
N VAL A 14 5.39 9.38 -3.58
CA VAL A 14 6.63 8.82 -4.14
C VAL A 14 6.80 9.17 -5.62
N ALA A 15 8.04 9.10 -6.08
CA ALA A 15 8.39 9.11 -7.48
C ALA A 15 8.75 7.70 -7.98
N HIS A 16 8.54 7.42 -9.26
CA HIS A 16 9.03 6.21 -9.91
C HIS A 16 9.17 6.41 -11.42
N THR A 17 9.93 5.52 -12.06
CA THR A 17 9.99 5.45 -13.52
C THR A 17 8.84 4.59 -14.04
N GLY A 18 8.02 5.16 -14.92
CA GLY A 18 6.91 4.47 -15.54
C GLY A 18 7.32 3.48 -16.64
N PRO A 19 6.35 2.71 -17.18
CA PRO A 19 6.56 1.85 -18.34
C PRO A 19 6.99 2.61 -19.61
N ASP A 20 6.69 3.91 -19.68
CA ASP A 20 7.12 4.82 -20.74
C ASP A 20 8.55 5.35 -20.57
N GLY A 21 9.25 4.91 -19.51
CA GLY A 21 10.61 5.31 -19.19
C GLY A 21 10.72 6.69 -18.53
N ARG A 22 9.60 7.36 -18.21
CA ARG A 22 9.61 8.71 -17.64
C ARG A 22 9.53 8.67 -16.11
N LEU A 23 10.37 9.47 -15.46
CA LEU A 23 10.29 9.72 -14.03
C LEU A 23 9.12 10.66 -13.73
N HIS A 24 8.20 10.24 -12.88
CA HIS A 24 7.06 11.02 -12.41
C HIS A 24 6.68 10.57 -11.00
N GLY A 25 5.68 11.22 -10.38
CA GLY A 25 5.27 10.92 -9.02
C GLY A 25 3.76 10.82 -8.85
N HIS A 26 3.37 10.15 -7.78
CA HIS A 26 1.98 9.90 -7.42
C HIS A 26 1.76 9.99 -5.91
N THR A 27 0.53 10.30 -5.54
CA THR A 27 0.01 10.08 -4.19
C THR A 27 -0.79 8.79 -4.20
N TYR A 28 -0.33 7.81 -3.43
CA TYR A 28 -1.04 6.57 -3.19
C TYR A 28 -1.74 6.62 -1.84
N GLU A 29 -2.93 6.05 -1.78
CA GLU A 29 -3.54 5.57 -0.55
C GLU A 29 -3.31 4.06 -0.47
N VAL A 30 -2.66 3.60 0.60
CA VAL A 30 -2.38 2.19 0.86
C VAL A 30 -3.24 1.75 2.03
N THR A 31 -4.04 0.71 1.84
CA THR A 31 -4.90 0.12 2.87
C THR A 31 -4.49 -1.33 3.10
N GLY A 32 -4.03 -1.64 4.31
CA GLY A 32 -3.83 -3.02 4.74
C GLY A 32 -5.12 -3.58 5.36
N TRP A 33 -5.41 -4.85 5.09
CA TRP A 33 -6.50 -5.59 5.72
C TRP A 33 -5.94 -6.78 6.49
N TRP A 34 -6.35 -6.93 7.75
CA TRP A 34 -5.98 -8.03 8.62
C TRP A 34 -7.21 -8.81 9.08
N GLU A 35 -7.03 -10.10 9.35
CA GLU A 35 -8.09 -10.95 9.87
C GLU A 35 -8.47 -10.60 11.31
N GLY A 36 -9.78 -10.70 11.59
CA GLY A 36 -10.33 -10.48 12.92
C GLY A 36 -10.48 -9.00 13.25
N GLU A 37 -10.32 -8.71 14.54
CA GLU A 37 -10.58 -7.40 15.14
C GLU A 37 -9.33 -6.83 15.87
N PRO A 38 -8.12 -6.84 15.28
CA PRO A 38 -7.00 -6.14 15.89
C PRO A 38 -7.30 -4.64 16.02
N CYS A 39 -6.56 -3.95 16.89
CA CYS A 39 -6.71 -2.51 17.05
C CYS A 39 -6.33 -1.76 15.75
N ALA A 40 -7.31 -1.13 15.08
CA ALA A 40 -7.11 -0.44 13.82
C ALA A 40 -6.06 0.69 13.91
N VAL A 41 -5.97 1.37 15.06
CA VAL A 41 -4.97 2.44 15.30
C VAL A 41 -3.55 1.88 15.33
N GLU A 42 -3.34 0.72 15.96
CA GLU A 42 -2.04 0.04 15.97
C GLU A 42 -1.66 -0.46 14.58
N MET A 43 -2.64 -0.98 13.82
CA MET A 43 -2.42 -1.40 12.44
C MET A 43 -2.06 -0.22 11.53
N GLN A 44 -2.70 0.93 11.72
CA GLN A 44 -2.35 2.16 11.01
C GLN A 44 -0.91 2.60 11.33
N ALA A 45 -0.53 2.63 12.60
CA ALA A 45 0.82 3.01 13.00
C ALA A 45 1.87 2.06 12.40
N ARG A 46 1.60 0.75 12.42
CA ARG A 46 2.47 -0.27 11.82
C ARG A 46 2.61 -0.10 10.30
N LEU A 47 1.50 0.17 9.60
CA LEU A 47 1.51 0.46 8.17
C LEU A 47 2.31 1.72 7.86
N GLN A 48 2.04 2.81 8.58
CA GLN A 48 2.72 4.09 8.43
C GLN A 48 4.23 3.95 8.61
N SER A 49 4.70 3.30 9.69
CA SER A 49 6.14 3.08 9.93
C SER A 49 6.82 2.22 8.85
N TRP A 50 6.07 1.37 8.15
CA TRP A 50 6.62 0.64 7.01
C TRP A 50 6.72 1.54 5.76
N LEU A 51 5.69 2.34 5.49
CA LEU A 51 5.62 3.26 4.34
C LEU A 51 6.62 4.42 4.43
N GLU A 52 6.91 4.92 5.63
CA GLU A 52 7.89 5.99 5.88
C GLU A 52 9.27 5.72 5.30
N LYS A 53 9.63 4.44 5.10
CA LYS A 53 10.90 4.04 4.46
C LYS A 53 10.97 4.42 2.99
N PHE A 54 9.82 4.66 2.38
CA PHE A 54 9.66 4.95 0.95
C PHE A 54 9.07 6.33 0.71
N ASP A 55 8.38 6.91 1.69
CA ASP A 55 7.72 8.20 1.55
C ASP A 55 8.71 9.32 1.20
N HIS A 56 8.31 10.18 0.27
CA HIS A 56 9.13 11.21 -0.35
C HIS A 56 10.43 10.70 -1.01
N GLN A 57 10.49 9.41 -1.40
CA GLN A 57 11.61 8.82 -2.13
C GLN A 57 11.23 8.43 -3.56
N SER A 58 12.26 8.14 -4.36
CA SER A 58 12.10 7.41 -5.62
C SER A 58 12.07 5.91 -5.33
N LEU A 59 11.00 5.23 -5.76
CA LEU A 59 10.87 3.79 -5.59
C LEU A 59 11.90 3.03 -6.46
N PRO A 60 12.42 1.89 -5.99
CA PRO A 60 13.27 1.03 -6.80
C PRO A 60 12.48 0.43 -7.98
N PRO A 61 13.13 0.07 -9.11
CA PRO A 61 12.45 -0.45 -10.30
C PRO A 61 11.50 -1.63 -10.05
N ARG A 62 11.85 -2.49 -9.08
CA ARG A 62 11.05 -3.65 -8.65
C ARG A 62 9.77 -3.31 -7.87
N MET A 63 9.50 -2.03 -7.61
CA MET A 63 8.34 -1.53 -6.88
C MET A 63 7.66 -0.39 -7.64
N SER A 64 7.76 -0.40 -8.97
CA SER A 64 7.28 0.67 -9.84
C SER A 64 5.77 0.63 -10.10
N ARG A 65 5.04 -0.37 -9.58
CA ARG A 65 3.59 -0.47 -9.75
C ARG A 65 2.86 -0.61 -8.42
N ALA A 66 1.59 -0.21 -8.40
CA ALA A 66 0.70 -0.37 -7.26
C ALA A 66 0.61 -1.83 -6.79
N GLU A 67 0.58 -2.78 -7.74
CA GLU A 67 0.59 -4.22 -7.42
C GLU A 67 1.86 -4.67 -6.71
N ASP A 68 3.02 -4.08 -7.06
CA ASP A 68 4.30 -4.43 -6.45
C ASP A 68 4.42 -3.87 -5.02
N ILE A 69 3.96 -2.63 -4.82
CA ILE A 69 3.83 -2.01 -3.48
C ILE A 69 2.93 -2.90 -2.61
N GLY A 70 1.77 -3.28 -3.11
CA GLY A 70 0.79 -4.10 -2.40
C GLY A 70 1.35 -5.47 -2.00
N ARG A 71 2.04 -6.18 -2.90
CA ARG A 71 2.68 -7.47 -2.59
C ARG A 71 3.75 -7.34 -1.51
N GLN A 72 4.62 -6.34 -1.60
CA GLN A 72 5.67 -6.15 -0.60
C GLN A 72 5.08 -5.75 0.77
N CYS A 73 4.07 -4.89 0.79
CA CYS A 73 3.35 -4.51 2.00
C CYS A 73 2.67 -5.74 2.64
N MET A 74 1.96 -6.54 1.85
CA MET A 74 1.27 -7.74 2.32
C MET A 74 2.23 -8.72 2.98
N MET A 75 3.35 -9.02 2.33
CA MET A 75 4.39 -9.91 2.87
C MET A 75 5.04 -9.35 4.13
N ALA A 76 5.34 -8.05 4.17
CA ALA A 76 6.03 -7.44 5.31
C ALA A 76 5.15 -7.29 6.55
N LEU A 77 3.85 -7.06 6.37
CA LEU A 77 2.93 -6.74 7.46
C LEU A 77 1.97 -7.88 7.82
N GLY A 78 1.99 -8.99 7.06
CA GLY A 78 1.09 -10.12 7.29
C GLY A 78 -0.38 -9.76 7.05
N CYS A 79 -0.65 -8.91 6.06
CA CYS A 79 -2.00 -8.58 5.67
C CYS A 79 -2.64 -9.76 4.92
N THR A 80 -3.95 -9.91 4.99
CA THR A 80 -4.72 -10.83 4.13
C THR A 80 -5.15 -10.21 2.81
N ALA A 81 -5.18 -8.87 2.75
CA ALA A 81 -5.31 -8.14 1.51
C ALA A 81 -4.63 -6.77 1.64
N VAL A 82 -4.23 -6.19 0.51
CA VAL A 82 -3.76 -4.80 0.45
C VAL A 82 -4.39 -4.11 -0.74
N ASP A 83 -5.00 -2.95 -0.51
CA ASP A 83 -5.42 -2.05 -1.59
C ASP A 83 -4.38 -0.94 -1.75
N VAL A 84 -3.99 -0.64 -3.00
CA VAL A 84 -3.08 0.45 -3.34
C VAL A 84 -3.74 1.28 -4.42
N ASN A 85 -4.19 2.48 -4.04
CA ASN A 85 -5.07 3.31 -4.84
C ASN A 85 -4.41 4.65 -5.18
N ARG A 86 -4.67 5.16 -6.38
CA ARG A 86 -4.42 6.56 -6.76
C ARG A 86 -5.80 7.23 -6.93
N PRO A 87 -6.44 7.66 -5.84
CA PRO A 87 -7.85 8.06 -5.88
C PRO A 87 -8.10 9.27 -6.81
N LEU A 88 -7.15 10.20 -6.88
CA LEU A 88 -7.24 11.36 -7.78
C LEU A 88 -7.17 10.98 -9.27
N GLU A 89 -6.59 9.83 -9.58
CA GLU A 89 -6.48 9.28 -10.93
C GLU A 89 -7.54 8.21 -11.22
N ARG A 90 -8.33 7.82 -10.20
CA ARG A 90 -9.34 6.74 -10.28
C ARG A 90 -8.73 5.39 -10.66
N LEU A 91 -7.54 5.09 -10.14
CA LEU A 91 -6.84 3.84 -10.38
C LEU A 91 -6.71 3.06 -9.07
N TYR A 92 -7.05 1.77 -9.11
CA TYR A 92 -7.20 0.92 -7.94
C TYR A 92 -6.53 -0.42 -8.21
N ALA A 93 -5.76 -0.90 -7.23
CA ALA A 93 -5.18 -2.23 -7.25
C ALA A 93 -5.46 -2.92 -5.93
N ARG A 94 -5.90 -4.17 -5.98
CA ARG A 94 -6.10 -5.03 -4.81
C ARG A 94 -5.25 -6.28 -4.94
N ILE A 95 -4.54 -6.59 -3.87
CA ILE A 95 -3.63 -7.74 -3.78
C ILE A 95 -4.20 -8.67 -2.72
N GLU A 96 -4.42 -9.92 -3.10
CA GLU A 96 -4.87 -11.02 -2.25
C GLU A 96 -4.00 -12.26 -2.56
N PRO A 97 -3.93 -13.25 -1.65
CA PRO A 97 -3.20 -14.51 -1.85
C PRO A 97 -3.62 -15.31 -3.09
#